data_AF-A0A7X9ZQ45-F1
#
_entry.id   AF-A0A7X9ZQ45-F1
#
_cell.length_a   1.000
_cell.length_b   1.000
_cell.length_c   1.000
_cell.angle_alpha   90.00
_cell.angle_beta   90.00
_cell.angle_gamma   90.00
#
_symmetry.space_group_name_H-M   'P 1'
#
loop_
_entity.id
_entity.type
_entity.pdbx_description
1 polymer ?
#
loop_
_entity_poly.entity_id
_entity_poly.type
_entity_poly.pdbx_seq_one_letter_code
_entity_poly.pdbx_strand_id
1 'polypeptide(L)'
;MAGWAVQSVDRDDADAIAGASMVVVDGQDQPPLSPGNRIVAAIVEGSLVPSFPADLVIDAKQGIGPITEIFSQWLPPDIERLERMEAMLGRQGLWPVVQGLRAELQRAVDGADGVDAHKMAGLAGTLGFAAVSASWQAVDQGTGDAATARRDSRTALVVIDRWLSEAP
;
A
#
# COMPACT_ATOMS: atom_id res chain seq x y z
N MET A 1 -20.47 0.32 -2.88
CA MET A 1 -19.62 0.95 -1.86
C MET A 1 -18.75 -0.13 -1.24
N ALA A 2 -17.49 -0.22 -1.63
CA ALA A 2 -16.51 -1.09 -0.99
C ALA A 2 -16.05 -0.41 0.31
N GLY A 3 -16.67 -0.77 1.43
CA GLY A 3 -16.15 -0.40 2.75
C GLY A 3 -14.94 -1.26 3.07
N TRP A 4 -14.00 -0.71 3.84
CA TRP A 4 -12.97 -1.51 4.49
C TRP A 4 -13.63 -2.56 5.37
N ALA A 5 -13.22 -3.82 5.23
CA ALA A 5 -13.50 -4.82 6.26
C ALA A 5 -12.46 -4.62 7.37
N VAL A 6 -12.88 -4.07 8.50
CA VAL A 6 -12.07 -4.12 9.71
C VAL A 6 -12.15 -5.54 10.23
N GLN A 7 -11.12 -6.34 9.96
CA GLN A 7 -10.99 -7.68 10.49
C GLN A 7 -10.01 -7.64 11.66
N SER A 8 -10.47 -8.03 12.84
CA SER A 8 -9.56 -8.42 13.91
C SER A 8 -8.92 -9.74 13.49
N VAL A 9 -7.61 -9.74 13.32
CA VAL A 9 -6.84 -10.93 12.95
C VAL A 9 -6.19 -11.48 14.20
N ASP A 10 -6.29 -12.80 14.39
CA ASP A 10 -5.56 -13.46 15.47
C ASP A 10 -4.05 -13.38 15.17
N ARG A 11 -3.26 -13.06 16.18
CA ARG A 11 -1.79 -12.89 16.05
C ARG A 11 -1.08 -14.14 15.53
N ASP A 12 -1.68 -15.32 15.71
CA ASP A 12 -1.12 -16.60 15.28
C ASP A 12 -1.53 -16.97 13.84
N ASP A 13 -2.40 -16.19 13.21
CA ASP A 13 -2.87 -16.39 11.83
C ASP A 13 -1.97 -15.64 10.83
N ALA A 14 -0.82 -16.24 10.54
CA ALA A 14 0.20 -15.67 9.65
C ALA A 14 -0.33 -15.37 8.23
N ASP A 15 -1.25 -16.19 7.71
CA ASP A 15 -1.83 -16.00 6.39
C ASP A 15 -2.78 -14.80 6.37
N ALA A 16 -3.61 -14.64 7.40
CA ALA A 16 -4.45 -13.46 7.55
C ALA A 16 -3.65 -12.17 7.78
N ILE A 17 -2.53 -12.25 8.52
CA ILE A 17 -1.59 -11.13 8.71
C ILE A 17 -0.92 -10.75 7.38
N ALA A 18 -0.55 -11.73 6.54
CA ALA A 18 0.07 -11.48 5.24
C ALA A 18 -0.89 -10.78 4.26
N GLY A 19 -2.20 -11.06 4.37
CA GLY A 19 -3.25 -10.38 3.60
C GLY A 19 -3.67 -9.02 4.16
N ALA A 20 -3.25 -8.68 5.38
CA ALA A 20 -3.69 -7.46 6.04
C ALA A 20 -3.06 -6.20 5.41
N SER A 21 -3.93 -5.24 5.12
CA SER A 21 -3.52 -3.89 4.71
C SER A 21 -3.31 -2.97 5.91
N MET A 22 -3.55 -3.43 7.14
CA MET A 22 -3.29 -2.68 8.37
C MET A 22 -3.18 -3.68 9.54
N VAL A 23 -2.13 -3.56 10.34
CA VAL A 23 -1.94 -4.37 11.55
C VAL A 23 -1.70 -3.43 12.73
N VAL A 24 -2.58 -3.47 13.73
CA VAL A 24 -2.42 -2.75 15.00
C VAL A 24 -1.73 -3.68 15.99
N VAL A 25 -0.56 -3.28 16.47
CA VAL A 25 0.26 -4.09 17.40
C VAL A 25 0.31 -3.43 18.77
N ASP A 26 -0.29 -4.07 19.76
CA ASP A 26 -0.17 -3.67 21.16
C ASP A 26 1.23 -4.02 21.70
N GLY A 27 1.82 -3.09 22.48
CA GLY A 27 3.26 -2.92 22.70
C GLY A 27 4.00 -4.01 23.48
N GLN A 28 3.39 -5.18 23.74
CA GLN A 28 4.03 -6.27 24.49
C GLN A 28 4.38 -7.49 23.63
N ASP A 29 3.66 -7.75 22.52
CA ASP A 29 3.85 -8.94 21.67
C ASP A 29 3.78 -8.57 20.19
N GLN A 30 4.94 -8.58 19.50
CA GLN A 30 5.01 -8.27 18.07
C GLN A 30 4.68 -9.50 17.23
N PRO A 31 3.68 -9.43 16.33
CA PRO A 31 3.41 -10.52 15.41
C PRO A 31 4.58 -10.67 14.41
N PRO A 32 4.87 -11.89 13.94
CA PRO A 32 5.86 -12.12 12.90
C PRO A 32 5.38 -11.47 11.60
N LEU A 33 5.89 -10.27 11.29
CA LEU A 33 5.62 -9.62 10.02
C LEU A 33 6.55 -10.15 8.94
N SER A 34 5.99 -10.54 7.80
CA SER A 34 6.76 -10.89 6.61
C SER A 34 6.94 -9.67 5.71
N PRO A 35 8.00 -9.61 4.88
CA PRO A 35 8.24 -8.50 3.95
C PRO A 35 7.09 -8.21 2.97
N GLY A 36 6.16 -9.15 2.77
CA GLY A 36 4.99 -9.00 1.91
C GLY A 36 3.81 -8.23 2.51
N ASN A 37 3.88 -7.81 3.78
CA ASN A 37 2.75 -7.18 4.49
C ASN A 37 2.52 -5.75 3.98
N ARG A 38 1.26 -5.42 3.67
CA ARG A 38 0.97 -4.31 2.75
C ARG A 38 0.77 -2.94 3.38
N ILE A 39 0.42 -2.74 4.64
CA ILE A 39 0.69 -1.47 5.34
C ILE A 39 0.72 -1.80 6.84
N VAL A 40 1.70 -1.28 7.57
CA VAL A 40 1.83 -1.58 9.01
C VAL A 40 1.76 -0.27 9.80
N ALA A 41 0.67 -0.09 10.53
CA ALA A 41 0.45 1.02 11.43
C ALA A 41 0.45 0.50 12.86
N ALA A 42 1.58 0.63 13.56
CA ALA A 42 1.67 0.15 14.94
C ALA A 42 1.11 1.18 15.91
N ILE A 43 0.14 0.80 16.74
CA ILE A 43 -0.32 1.61 17.88
C ILE A 43 0.26 0.98 19.13
N VAL A 44 1.31 1.57 19.68
CA VAL A 44 2.01 1.01 20.83
C VAL A 44 1.72 1.77 22.11
N GLU A 45 1.51 1.02 23.18
CA GLU A 45 1.63 1.52 24.54
C GLU A 45 3.06 1.24 25.04
N GLY A 46 4.02 2.12 24.70
CA GLY A 46 5.43 1.95 25.06
C GLY A 46 6.40 2.24 23.92
N SER A 47 7.56 1.57 23.92
CA SER A 47 8.62 1.75 22.91
C SER A 47 8.68 0.53 21.98
N LEU A 48 8.62 0.75 20.66
CA LEU A 48 8.88 -0.30 19.67
C LEU A 48 10.37 -0.63 19.60
N VAL A 49 10.71 -1.85 19.17
CA VAL A 49 12.09 -2.11 18.72
C VAL A 49 12.35 -1.24 17.50
N PRO A 50 13.52 -0.58 17.40
CA PRO A 50 13.86 0.29 16.27
C PRO A 50 13.77 -0.36 14.88
N SER A 51 13.72 -1.68 14.80
CA SER A 51 13.66 -2.47 13.57
C SER A 51 12.25 -2.91 13.16
N PHE A 52 11.20 -2.47 13.86
CA PHE A 52 9.84 -2.85 13.48
C PHE A 52 9.44 -2.14 12.16
N PRO A 53 9.03 -2.88 11.12
CA PRO A 53 8.78 -2.31 9.78
C PRO A 53 7.41 -1.62 9.71
N ALA A 54 7.21 -0.58 10.53
CA ALA A 54 6.00 0.23 10.52
C ALA A 54 6.17 1.50 9.67
N ASP A 55 5.15 1.80 8.88
CA ASP A 55 5.05 3.05 8.11
C ASP A 55 4.64 4.24 8.99
N LEU A 56 4.03 3.94 10.14
CA LEU A 56 3.64 4.87 11.19
C LEU A 56 3.63 4.17 12.54
N VAL A 57 4.18 4.87 13.53
CA VAL A 57 4.11 4.49 14.95
C VAL A 57 3.26 5.52 15.65
N ILE A 58 2.20 5.08 16.31
CA ILE A 58 1.32 5.92 17.12
C ILE A 58 1.51 5.55 18.58
N ASP A 59 1.73 6.56 19.43
CA ASP A 59 1.63 6.40 20.87
C ASP A 59 0.14 6.31 21.25
N ALA A 60 -0.27 5.20 21.85
CA ALA A 60 -1.64 4.95 22.31
C ALA A 60 -2.20 6.10 23.18
N LYS A 61 -1.34 6.89 23.82
CA LYS A 61 -1.71 8.03 24.67
C LYS A 61 -2.15 9.28 23.90
N GLN A 62 -1.88 9.38 22.59
CA GLN A 62 -2.21 10.56 21.79
C GLN A 62 -3.68 10.66 21.36
N GLY A 63 -4.50 9.64 21.63
CA GLY A 63 -5.93 9.62 21.29
C GLY A 63 -6.19 9.40 19.80
N ILE A 64 -7.46 9.17 19.43
CA ILE A 64 -7.87 8.58 18.13
C ILE A 64 -7.99 9.62 17.00
N GLY A 65 -8.10 10.92 17.31
CA GLY A 65 -8.31 11.98 16.31
C GLY A 65 -7.19 12.10 15.28
N PRO A 66 -5.92 12.30 15.70
CA PRO A 66 -4.76 12.34 14.80
C PRO A 66 -4.59 11.05 13.98
N ILE A 67 -5.05 9.92 14.53
CA ILE A 67 -4.97 8.60 13.91
C ILE A 67 -5.87 8.54 12.67
N THR A 68 -7.12 8.97 12.79
CA THR A 68 -8.08 9.00 11.67
C THR A 68 -7.63 9.88 10.50
N GLU A 69 -7.01 11.03 10.78
CA GLU A 69 -6.54 11.94 9.73
C GLU A 69 -5.38 11.32 8.94
N ILE A 70 -4.41 10.71 9.64
CA ILE A 70 -3.29 10.02 8.99
C ILE A 70 -3.80 8.82 8.17
N PHE A 71 -4.74 8.04 8.71
CA PHE A 71 -5.29 6.89 8.00
C PHE A 71 -6.13 7.27 6.78
N SER A 72 -6.80 8.42 6.79
CA SER A 72 -7.56 8.87 5.62
C SER A 72 -6.68 9.04 4.38
N GLN A 73 -5.39 9.35 4.56
CA GLN A 73 -4.41 9.48 3.49
C GLN A 73 -3.93 8.13 2.95
N TRP A 74 -4.20 7.04 3.68
CA TRP A 74 -3.76 5.67 3.36
C TRP A 74 -4.90 4.80 2.84
N LEU A 75 -6.07 5.40 2.61
CA LEU A 75 -7.18 4.73 1.95
C LEU A 75 -6.74 4.29 0.54
N PRO A 76 -7.19 3.13 0.03
CA PRO A 76 -6.79 2.65 -1.26
C PRO A 76 -7.35 3.64 -2.28
N PRO A 77 -6.58 3.98 -3.32
CA PRO A 77 -7.03 4.95 -4.30
C PRO A 77 -8.31 4.46 -4.99
N ASP A 78 -9.13 5.42 -5.42
CA ASP A 78 -10.27 5.14 -6.26
C ASP A 78 -9.83 4.51 -7.60
N ILE A 79 -10.65 3.59 -8.12
CA ILE A 79 -10.43 2.86 -9.37
C ILE A 79 -11.21 3.40 -10.56
N GLU A 80 -12.00 4.46 -10.40
CA GLU A 80 -12.83 5.00 -11.50
C GLU A 80 -12.08 5.13 -12.83
N ARG A 81 -10.83 5.60 -12.81
CA ARG A 81 -10.04 5.73 -14.04
C ARG A 81 -9.64 4.38 -14.64
N LEU A 82 -9.25 3.42 -13.80
CA LEU A 82 -8.96 2.06 -14.22
C LEU A 82 -10.20 1.39 -14.80
N GLU A 83 -11.36 1.54 -14.16
CA GLU A 83 -12.65 1.05 -14.63
C GLU A 83 -13.06 1.69 -15.96
N ARG A 84 -12.89 3.01 -16.11
CA ARG A 84 -13.12 3.70 -17.39
C ARG A 84 -12.21 3.16 -18.49
N MET A 85 -10.93 2.93 -18.21
CA MET A 85 -10.02 2.34 -19.18
C MET A 85 -10.41 0.90 -19.53
N GLU A 86 -10.89 0.12 -18.56
CA GLU A 86 -11.37 -1.24 -18.78
C GLU A 86 -12.60 -1.26 -19.68
N ALA A 87 -13.54 -0.32 -19.47
CA ALA A 87 -14.70 -0.17 -20.34
C ALA A 87 -14.32 0.20 -21.79
N MET A 88 -13.22 0.94 -21.99
CA MET A 88 -12.77 1.38 -23.32
C MET A 88 -11.93 0.33 -24.06
N LEU A 89 -10.99 -0.30 -23.37
CA LEU A 89 -9.98 -1.18 -23.97
C LEU A 89 -10.30 -2.66 -23.79
N GLY A 90 -11.25 -2.98 -22.91
CA GLY A 90 -11.50 -4.31 -22.43
C GLY A 90 -10.45 -4.77 -21.41
N ARG A 91 -10.90 -5.60 -20.47
CA ARG A 91 -10.04 -6.17 -19.42
C ARG A 91 -8.81 -6.91 -19.95
N GLN A 92 -8.97 -7.70 -21.02
CA GLN A 92 -7.86 -8.43 -21.62
C GLN A 92 -6.77 -7.50 -22.19
N GLY A 93 -7.15 -6.34 -22.72
CA GLY A 93 -6.20 -5.36 -23.24
C GLY A 93 -5.42 -4.67 -22.11
N LEU A 94 -6.06 -4.42 -20.97
CA LEU A 94 -5.42 -3.80 -19.81
C LEU A 94 -4.60 -4.74 -18.95
N TRP A 95 -4.96 -6.03 -18.92
CA TRP A 95 -4.36 -7.00 -18.03
C TRP A 95 -2.82 -6.99 -18.02
N PRO A 96 -2.12 -7.00 -19.17
CA PRO A 96 -0.66 -6.98 -19.18
C PRO A 96 -0.06 -5.70 -18.60
N VAL A 97 -0.73 -4.56 -18.78
CA VAL A 97 -0.27 -3.25 -18.26
C VAL A 97 -0.44 -3.21 -16.75
N VAL A 98 -1.58 -3.66 -16.23
CA VAL A 98 -1.85 -3.72 -14.80
C VAL A 98 -0.91 -4.71 -14.09
N GLN A 99 -0.67 -5.89 -14.67
CA GLN A 99 0.31 -6.85 -14.17
C GLN A 99 1.74 -6.29 -14.18
N GLY A 100 2.10 -5.58 -15.25
CA GLY A 100 3.40 -4.91 -15.35
C GLY A 100 3.60 -3.88 -14.24
N LEU A 101 2.61 -3.01 -14.02
CA LEU A 101 2.67 -2.05 -12.92
C LEU A 101 2.74 -2.77 -11.56
N ARG A 102 1.91 -3.79 -11.33
CA ARG A 102 1.93 -4.59 -10.09
C ARG A 102 3.32 -5.12 -9.78
N ALA A 103 3.99 -5.71 -10.76
CA ALA A 103 5.32 -6.29 -10.58
C ALA A 103 6.37 -5.24 -10.20
N GLU A 104 6.35 -4.07 -10.84
CA GLU A 104 7.27 -2.97 -10.53
C GLU A 104 7.01 -2.39 -9.13
N LEU A 105 5.74 -2.17 -8.76
CA LEU A 105 5.38 -1.69 -7.42
C LEU A 105 5.79 -2.70 -6.35
N GLN A 106 5.58 -4.00 -6.58
CA GLN A 106 6.00 -5.04 -5.64
C GLN A 106 7.51 -5.04 -5.45
N ARG A 107 8.30 -4.96 -6.53
CA ARG A 107 9.77 -4.84 -6.43
C ARG A 107 10.21 -3.63 -5.62
N ALA A 108 9.53 -2.49 -5.81
CA ALA A 108 9.85 -1.28 -5.08
C ALA A 108 9.55 -1.39 -3.58
N VAL A 109 8.44 -2.05 -3.24
CA VAL A 109 8.03 -2.36 -1.87
C VAL A 109 9.01 -3.33 -1.21
N ASP A 110 9.47 -4.34 -1.95
CA ASP A 110 10.45 -5.33 -1.50
C ASP A 110 11.87 -4.73 -1.34
N GLY A 111 12.06 -3.45 -1.70
CA GLY A 111 13.33 -2.75 -1.57
C GLY A 111 14.37 -3.17 -2.62
N ALA A 112 13.93 -3.68 -3.78
CA ALA A 112 14.84 -4.02 -4.85
C ALA A 112 15.63 -2.80 -5.34
N ASP A 113 16.91 -2.99 -5.67
CA ASP A 113 17.71 -1.96 -6.30
C ASP A 113 17.28 -1.72 -7.77
N GLY A 114 17.51 -0.50 -8.25
CA GLY A 114 17.37 -0.15 -9.67
C GLY A 114 15.92 -0.04 -10.15
N VAL A 115 14.98 0.28 -9.26
CA VAL A 115 13.60 0.55 -9.66
C VAL A 115 13.54 1.88 -10.43
N ASP A 116 12.92 1.86 -11.61
CA ASP A 116 12.81 3.02 -12.49
C ASP A 116 11.65 3.94 -12.04
N ALA A 117 12.01 4.99 -11.30
CA ALA A 117 11.06 5.97 -10.75
C ALA A 117 10.25 6.68 -11.84
N HIS A 118 10.89 7.03 -12.96
CA HIS A 118 10.23 7.67 -14.10
C HIS A 118 9.16 6.74 -14.72
N LYS A 119 9.52 5.49 -14.98
CA LYS A 119 8.61 4.47 -15.52
C LYS A 119 7.42 4.23 -14.60
N MET A 120 7.65 4.09 -13.29
CA MET A 120 6.56 3.90 -12.33
C MET A 120 5.62 5.10 -12.30
N ALA A 121 6.16 6.32 -12.29
CA ALA A 121 5.34 7.53 -12.33
C ALA A 121 4.44 7.54 -13.57
N GLY A 122 5.01 7.25 -14.75
CA GLY A 122 4.26 7.22 -16.01
C GLY A 122 3.16 6.15 -16.07
N LEU A 123 3.47 4.92 -15.65
CA LEU A 123 2.50 3.81 -15.64
C LEU A 123 1.37 4.05 -14.63
N ALA A 124 1.73 4.46 -13.41
CA ALA A 124 0.76 4.78 -12.37
C ALA A 124 -0.17 5.92 -12.78
N GLY A 125 0.38 7.00 -13.35
CA GLY A 125 -0.40 8.14 -13.82
C GLY A 125 -1.35 7.78 -14.97
N THR A 126 -0.93 6.86 -15.85
CA THR A 126 -1.77 6.37 -16.95
C THR A 126 -3.00 5.62 -16.42
N LEU A 127 -2.78 4.70 -15.47
CA LEU A 127 -3.83 3.87 -14.86
C LEU A 127 -4.66 4.60 -13.79
N GLY A 128 -4.27 5.81 -13.40
CA GLY A 128 -5.03 6.67 -12.50
C GLY A 128 -4.62 6.62 -11.03
N PHE A 129 -3.49 5.98 -10.71
CA PHE A 129 -2.93 5.95 -9.37
C PHE A 129 -2.15 7.25 -9.08
N ALA A 130 -2.87 8.35 -8.88
CA ALA A 130 -2.29 9.70 -8.81
C ALA A 130 -1.26 9.86 -7.67
N ALA A 131 -1.52 9.31 -6.48
CA ALA A 131 -0.58 9.38 -5.35
C ALA A 131 0.75 8.70 -5.69
N VAL A 132 0.71 7.45 -6.18
CA VAL A 132 1.88 6.70 -6.66
C VAL A 132 2.61 7.45 -7.76
N SER A 133 1.88 8.00 -8.72
CA SER A 133 2.46 8.79 -9.80
C SER A 133 3.24 9.99 -9.26
N ALA A 134 2.65 10.73 -8.32
CA ALA A 134 3.25 11.94 -7.77
C ALA A 134 4.47 11.64 -6.89
N SER A 135 4.39 10.63 -6.01
CA SER A 135 5.50 10.29 -5.12
C SER A 135 6.69 9.71 -5.87
N TRP A 136 6.48 8.85 -6.88
CA TRP A 136 7.59 8.38 -7.72
C TRP A 136 8.16 9.46 -8.64
N GLN A 137 7.34 10.40 -9.11
CA GLN A 137 7.83 11.56 -9.85
C GLN A 137 8.70 12.46 -8.95
N ALA A 138 8.34 12.63 -7.68
CA ALA A 138 9.16 13.36 -6.72
C ALA A 138 10.51 12.65 -6.45
N VAL A 139 10.51 11.31 -6.36
CA VAL A 139 11.74 10.51 -6.26
C VAL A 139 12.61 10.68 -7.51
N ASP A 140 12.03 10.60 -8.71
CA ASP A 140 12.72 10.79 -10.00
C ASP A 140 13.38 12.18 -10.10
N GLN A 141 12.71 13.21 -9.55
CA GLN A 141 13.22 14.59 -9.50
C GLN A 141 14.20 14.85 -8.34
N GLY A 142 14.41 13.88 -7.44
CA GLY A 142 15.24 14.04 -6.24
C GLY A 142 14.63 14.95 -5.17
N THR A 143 13.32 15.22 -5.22
CA THR A 143 12.60 16.09 -4.28
C THR A 143 11.75 15.31 -3.27
N GLY A 144 11.50 14.02 -3.53
CA GLY A 144 10.71 13.13 -2.69
C GLY A 144 11.54 12.08 -1.95
N ASP A 145 10.89 11.40 -1.00
CA ASP A 145 11.45 10.28 -0.25
C ASP A 145 10.90 8.94 -0.78
N ALA A 146 11.80 7.97 -0.94
CA ALA A 146 11.48 6.60 -1.32
C ALA A 146 10.53 5.92 -0.32
N ALA A 147 10.57 6.27 0.97
CA ALA A 147 9.67 5.68 1.95
C ALA A 147 8.20 6.05 1.65
N THR A 148 7.92 7.31 1.32
CA THR A 148 6.59 7.77 0.90
C THR A 148 6.15 7.07 -0.38
N ALA A 149 7.02 6.99 -1.39
CA ALA A 149 6.69 6.32 -2.65
C ALA A 149 6.41 4.83 -2.48
N ARG A 150 7.14 4.13 -1.60
CA ARG A 150 6.83 2.74 -1.23
C ARG A 150 5.48 2.63 -0.55
N ARG A 151 5.16 3.52 0.39
CA ARG A 151 3.86 3.53 1.08
C ARG A 151 2.70 3.66 0.08
N ASP A 152 2.76 4.64 -0.82
CA ASP A 152 1.75 4.83 -1.86
C ASP A 152 1.68 3.62 -2.81
N SER A 153 2.83 3.01 -3.11
CA SER A 153 2.87 1.79 -3.93
C SER A 153 2.11 0.64 -3.27
N ARG A 154 2.21 0.49 -1.95
CA ARG A 154 1.47 -0.55 -1.24
C ARG A 154 -0.04 -0.31 -1.24
N THR A 155 -0.51 0.93 -1.09
CA THR A 155 -1.96 1.23 -1.17
C THR A 155 -2.51 0.93 -2.56
N ALA A 156 -1.76 1.23 -3.63
CA ALA A 156 -2.14 0.86 -4.99
C ALA A 156 -2.11 -0.65 -5.23
N LEU A 157 -1.16 -1.40 -4.65
CA LEU A 157 -1.11 -2.87 -4.78
C LEU A 157 -2.36 -3.56 -4.22
N VAL A 158 -2.95 -3.04 -3.13
CA VAL A 158 -4.21 -3.57 -2.58
C VAL A 158 -5.31 -3.51 -3.64
N VAL A 159 -5.42 -2.37 -4.30
CA VAL A 159 -6.43 -2.11 -5.34
C VAL A 159 -6.19 -2.96 -6.58
N ILE A 160 -4.94 -3.01 -7.05
CA ILE A 160 -4.55 -3.78 -8.23
C ILE A 160 -4.81 -5.27 -8.01
N ASP A 161 -4.42 -5.81 -6.86
CA ASP A 161 -4.60 -7.23 -6.57
C ASP A 161 -6.06 -7.62 -6.48
N ARG A 162 -6.88 -6.76 -5.90
CA ARG A 162 -8.33 -6.94 -5.90
C ARG A 162 -8.88 -6.96 -7.32
N TRP A 163 -8.55 -5.95 -8.14
CA TRP A 163 -9.01 -5.88 -9.53
C TRP A 163 -8.60 -7.12 -10.34
N LEU A 164 -7.38 -7.63 -10.14
CA LEU A 164 -6.90 -8.85 -10.79
C LEU A 164 -7.59 -10.13 -10.27
N SER A 165 -8.00 -10.15 -9.01
CA SER A 165 -8.66 -11.31 -8.36
C SER A 165 -10.14 -11.45 -8.70
N GLU A 166 -10.81 -10.33 -9.01
CA GLU A 166 -12.20 -10.31 -9.48
C GLU A 166 -12.20 -10.92 -10.90
N ALA A 167 -12.33 -12.24 -11.03
CA ALA A 167 -12.35 -12.92 -12.32
C ALA A 167 -13.48 -12.40 -13.24
N PRO A 168 -13.32 -12.40 -14.57
CA PRO A 168 -14.43 -12.15 -15.50
C PRO A 168 -15.53 -13.22 -15.38
#